data_AF-A0A969KAB2-F1
#
_entry.id   AF-A0A969KAB2-F1
#
_cell.length_a   1.000
_cell.length_b   1.000
_cell.length_c   1.000
_cell.angle_alpha   90.00
_cell.angle_beta   90.00
_cell.angle_gamma   90.00
#
_symmetry.space_group_name_H-M   'P 1'
#
loop_
_entity.id
_entity.type
_entity.pdbx_description
1 polymer ?
#
loop_
_entity_poly.entity_id
_entity_poly.type
_entity_poly.pdbx_seq_one_letter_code
_entity_poly.pdbx_strand_id
1 'polypeptide(L)' 'MVGLDLKDLVARCRAQGVLFQSLARGAVRLVTHLDVSREDVERTIDVVSRAAVRA' A
#
# COMPACT_ATOMS: atom_id res chain seq x y z
N MET A 1 8.49 1.07 21.05
CA MET A 1 7.35 1.28 20.13
C MET A 1 7.71 0.66 18.79
N VAL A 2 7.27 -0.57 18.53
CA VAL A 2 7.64 -1.27 17.29
C VAL A 2 6.71 -0.77 16.19
N GLY A 3 7.16 0.16 15.36
CA GLY A 3 6.39 0.70 14.23
C GLY A 3 6.19 -0.34 13.11
N LEU A 4 5.29 -0.04 12.17
CA LEU A 4 5.14 -0.79 10.91
C LEU A 4 6.39 -0.56 10.04
N ASP A 5 7.06 -1.63 9.60
CA ASP A 5 8.13 -1.50 8.60
C ASP A 5 7.50 -1.25 7.22
N LEU A 6 7.82 -0.10 6.63
CA LEU A 6 7.31 0.27 5.31
C LEU A 6 7.81 -0.66 4.21
N LYS A 7 9.01 -1.26 4.33
CA LYS A 7 9.51 -2.22 3.34
C LYS A 7 8.64 -3.47 3.32
N ASP A 8 8.29 -3.97 4.50
CA ASP A 8 7.40 -5.12 4.65
C ASP A 8 5.99 -4.81 4.13
N LEU A 9 5.45 -3.62 4.45
CA LEU A 9 4.16 -3.19 3.92
C LEU A 9 4.16 -3.15 2.39
N VAL A 10 5.17 -2.53 1.78
CA VAL A 10 5.32 -2.46 0.32
C VAL A 10 5.40 -3.86 -0.28
N ALA A 11 6.18 -4.76 0.32
CA ALA A 11 6.30 -6.14 -0.14
C ALA A 11 4.97 -6.90 -0.09
N ARG A 12 4.19 -6.76 1.00
CA ARG A 12 2.88 -7.39 1.17
C ARG A 12 1.85 -6.88 0.15
N CYS A 13 1.77 -5.55 -0.03
CA CYS A 13 0.86 -4.96 -1.00
C CYS A 13 1.22 -5.36 -2.44
N ARG A 14 2.53 -5.42 -2.76
CA ARG A 14 3.00 -5.88 -4.07
C ARG A 14 2.57 -7.31 -4.38
N ALA A 15 2.62 -8.21 -3.39
CA ALA A 15 2.16 -9.59 -3.55
C ALA A 15 0.65 -9.70 -3.86
N GLN A 16 -0.13 -8.66 -3.56
CA GLN A 16 -1.57 -8.56 -3.83
C GLN A 16 -1.90 -7.66 -5.05
N GLY A 17 -0.88 -7.30 -5.85
CA GLY A 17 -1.05 -6.51 -7.07
C GLY A 17 -1.24 -5.02 -6.85
N VAL A 18 -0.90 -4.50 -5.66
CA VAL A 18 -0.90 -3.06 -5.36
C VAL A 18 0.54 -2.56 -5.29
N LEU A 19 0.89 -1.62 -6.17
CA LEU A 19 2.26 -1.14 -6.34
C LEU A 19 2.40 0.30 -5.85
N PHE A 20 3.28 0.54 -4.89
CA PHE A 20 3.66 1.87 -4.43
C PHE A 20 5.07 1.88 -3.86
N GLN A 21 5.63 3.08 -3.70
CA GLN A 21 7.01 3.27 -3.23
C GLN A 21 7.02 3.91 -1.85
N SER A 22 7.96 3.50 -0.98
CA SER A 22 8.29 4.28 0.22
C SER A 22 9.02 5.56 -0.20
N LEU A 23 8.52 6.72 0.22
CA LEU A 23 9.13 8.00 -0.14
C LEU A 23 10.04 8.53 0.98
N ALA A 24 9.61 8.36 2.23
CA ALA A 24 10.34 8.77 3.42
C ALA A 24 9.89 7.94 4.63
N ARG A 25 10.47 8.21 5.80
CA ARG A 25 10.06 7.53 7.05
C ARG A 25 8.58 7.82 7.34
N GLY A 26 7.76 6.77 7.34
CA GLY A 26 6.31 6.86 7.58
C GLY A 26 5.48 7.38 6.39
N ALA A 27 6.09 7.57 5.21
CA ALA A 27 5.40 8.09 4.03
C ALA A 27 5.59 7.18 2.81
N VAL A 28 4.49 6.93 2.09
CA VAL A 28 4.46 6.20 0.83
C VAL A 28 3.89 7.08 -0.28
N ARG A 29 4.26 6.80 -1.53
CA ARG A 29 3.72 7.46 -2.72
C ARG A 29 2.98 6.45 -3.59
N LEU A 30 1.70 6.72 -3.79
CA LEU A 30 0.88 6.08 -4.81
C LEU A 30 0.78 7.01 -6.01
N VAL A 31 0.72 6.44 -7.21
CA VAL A 31 0.53 7.17 -8.46
C VAL A 31 -0.68 6.58 -9.15
N THR A 32 -1.61 7.42 -9.58
CA THR A 32 -2.77 7.01 -10.36
C THR A 32 -2.59 7.47 -11.81
N HIS A 33 -3.06 6.65 -12.74
CA HIS A 33 -3.15 6.96 -14.17
C HIS A 33 -4.62 7.19 -14.55
N LEU A 34 -4.88 7.70 -15.76
CA LEU A 34 -6.23 8.05 -16.22
C LEU A 34 -7.19 6.86 -16.32
N ASP A 35 -6.65 5.65 -16.36
CA ASP A 35 -7.35 4.37 -16.40
C ASP A 35 -7.68 3.81 -15.00
N VAL A 36 -7.28 4.48 -13.92
CA VAL A 36 -7.62 4.06 -12.56
C VAL A 36 -9.10 4.34 -12.29
N SER A 37 -9.86 3.27 -12.03
CA SER A 37 -11.27 3.36 -11.68
C SER A 37 -11.47 3.58 -10.17
N ARG A 38 -12.72 3.89 -9.78
CA ARG A 38 -13.11 3.93 -8.36
C ARG A 38 -12.92 2.56 -7.70
N GLU A 39 -13.27 1.49 -8.40
CA GLU A 39 -13.14 0.11 -7.90
C GLU A 39 -11.68 -0.24 -7.60
N ASP A 40 -10.74 0.22 -8.44
CA ASP A 40 -9.31 0.04 -8.19
C ASP A 40 -8.85 0.72 -6.90
N VAL A 41 -9.37 1.92 -6.62
CA VAL A 41 -9.07 2.65 -5.38
C VAL A 41 -9.64 1.92 -4.17
N GLU A 42 -10.89 1.47 -4.23
CA GLU A 42 -11.55 0.74 -3.13
C GLU A 42 -10.83 -0.58 -2.82
N ARG A 43 -10.49 -1.35 -3.86
CA ARG A 43 -9.66 -2.56 -3.74
C ARG A 43 -8.29 -2.26 -3.14
N THR A 44 -7.66 -1.16 -3.55
CA THR A 44 -6.36 -0.73 -3.02
C THR A 44 -6.44 -0.39 -1.54
N ILE A 45 -7.49 0.32 -1.10
CA ILE A 45 -7.72 0.65 0.31
C ILE A 45 -7.84 -0.63 1.14
N ASP A 46 -8.63 -1.60 0.68
CA ASP A 46 -8.85 -2.88 1.35
C ASP A 46 -7.53 -3.68 1.49
N VAL A 47 -6.76 -3.81 0.40
CA VAL A 47 -5.42 -4.44 0.41
C VAL A 47 -4.47 -3.75 1.40
N VAL A 48 -4.34 -2.42 1.33
CA VAL A 48 -3.43 -1.65 2.19
C VAL A 48 -3.83 -1.78 3.66
N SER A 49 -5.12 -1.70 3.95
CA SER A 49 -5.65 -1.78 5.32
C SER A 49 -5.34 -3.14 5.95
N ARG A 50 -5.57 -4.24 5.20
CA ARG A 50 -5.23 -5.58 5.68
C ARG A 50 -3.73 -5.79 5.84
N ALA A 51 -2.92 -5.29 4.91
CA ALA A 51 -1.46 -5.43 4.95
C ALA A 51 -0.80 -4.63 6.10
N ALA A 52 -1.44 -3.53 6.52
CA ALA A 52 -0.97 -2.65 7.60
C ALA A 52 -1.26 -3.19 9.01
N VAL A 53 -2.19 -4.13 9.18
CA VAL A 53 -2.43 -4.79 10.46
C VAL A 53 -1.30 -5.80 10.74
N ARG A 54 -0.81 -5.82 11.99
CA ARG A 54 0.11 -6.87 12.44
C ARG A 54 -0.66 -8.18 12.60
N ALA A 55 -0.13 -9.26 12.05
CA ALA A 55 -0.42 -10.62 12.55
C ALA A 55 0.27 -10.82 13.89
#